data_AF-A0AAN5CKA9-F1
#
_entry.id   AF-A0AAN5CKA9-F1
#
_cell.length_a   1.000
_cell.length_b   1.000
_cell.length_c   1.000
_cell.angle_alpha   90.00
_cell.angle_beta   90.00
_cell.angle_gamma   90.00
#
_symmetry.space_group_name_H-M   'P 1'
#
loop_
_entity.id
_entity.type
_entity.pdbx_description
1 polymer ?
#
loop_
_entity_poly.entity_id
_entity_poly.type
_entity_poly.pdbx_seq_one_letter_code
_entity_poly.pdbx_strand_id
1 'polypeptide(L)'
;RYYANAQQMAAKLRSKPFSSKEQLIQYTEFAAEFGASDALRPQSHDMNWIEYNNIDIAIAGIAILLGVGFAAFKACSKICRICSIV
;
A
#
# COMPACT_ATOMS: atom_id res chain seq x y z
N ARG A 1 37.03 -9.44 10.18
CA ARG A 1 36.14 -8.57 9.35
C ARG A 1 35.06 -7.89 10.20
N TYR A 2 34.21 -8.62 10.92
CA TYR A 2 33.15 -8.04 11.77
C TYR A 2 33.66 -7.09 12.88
N TYR A 3 34.76 -7.44 13.55
CA TYR A 3 35.31 -6.60 14.63
C TYR A 3 35.75 -5.20 14.14
N ALA A 4 36.46 -5.14 13.02
CA ALA A 4 36.90 -3.87 12.42
C ALA A 4 35.70 -3.00 11.99
N ASN A 5 34.66 -3.62 11.41
CA ASN A 5 33.43 -2.92 11.04
C ASN A 5 32.69 -2.39 12.28
N ALA A 6 32.63 -3.17 13.35
CA ALA A 6 32.02 -2.75 14.61
C ALA A 6 32.77 -1.57 15.24
N GLN A 7 34.12 -1.57 15.22
CA GLN A 7 34.92 -0.43 15.67
C GLN A 7 34.65 0.83 14.82
N GLN A 8 34.61 0.69 13.50
CA GLN A 8 34.29 1.81 12.61
C GLN A 8 32.88 2.36 12.86
N MET A 9 31.89 1.49 13.08
CA MET A 9 30.53 1.92 13.45
C MET A 9 30.49 2.63 14.79
N ALA A 10 31.20 2.12 15.81
CA ALA A 10 31.28 2.75 17.11
C ALA A 10 31.94 4.13 17.04
N ALA A 11 32.97 4.29 16.21
CA ALA A 11 33.59 5.59 15.95
C ALA A 11 32.59 6.59 15.33
N LYS A 12 31.81 6.15 14.33
CA LYS A 12 30.75 6.96 13.71
C LYS A 12 29.64 7.37 14.69
N LEU A 13 29.23 6.45 15.56
CA LEU A 13 28.21 6.70 16.60
C LEU A 13 28.69 7.77 17.60
N ARG A 14 29.96 7.73 17.99
CA ARG A 14 30.56 8.74 18.87
C ARG A 14 30.78 10.09 18.20
N SER A 15 31.01 10.10 16.88
CA SER A 15 31.21 11.34 16.11
C SER A 15 29.90 11.99 15.64
N LYS A 16 28.74 11.50 16.09
CA LYS A 16 27.45 12.10 15.74
C LYS A 16 27.37 13.52 16.33
N PRO A 17 26.87 14.51 15.58
CA PRO A 17 26.85 15.91 16.02
C PRO A 17 25.91 16.20 17.19
N PHE A 18 24.91 15.35 17.43
CA PHE A 18 23.93 15.51 18.52
C PHE A 18 23.83 14.23 19.34
N SER A 19 23.72 14.36 20.67
CA SER A 19 23.48 13.22 21.54
C SER A 19 22.11 12.61 21.27
N SER A 20 21.98 11.29 21.44
CA SER A 20 20.69 10.60 21.29
C SER A 20 19.62 11.16 22.23
N LYS A 21 20.01 11.64 23.41
CA LYS A 21 19.10 12.28 24.38
C LYS A 21 18.59 13.63 23.86
N GLU A 22 19.48 14.48 23.36
CA GLU A 22 19.13 15.81 22.83
C GLU A 22 18.22 15.69 21.62
N GLN A 23 18.53 14.77 20.71
CA GLN A 23 17.69 14.50 19.54
C GLN A 23 16.28 14.05 19.96
N LEU A 24 16.15 13.19 20.98
CA LEU A 24 14.86 12.77 21.48
C LEU A 24 14.05 13.93 22.06
N ILE A 25 14.69 14.79 22.86
CA ILE A 25 14.05 15.98 23.45
C ILE A 25 13.54 16.89 22.33
N GLN A 26 14.38 17.23 21.35
CA GLN A 26 14.00 18.12 20.24
C GLN A 26 12.82 17.56 19.43
N TYR A 27 12.83 16.27 19.09
CA TYR A 27 11.70 15.68 18.37
C TYR A 27 10.42 15.61 19.20
N THR A 28 10.54 15.41 20.51
CA THR A 28 9.39 15.36 21.42
C THR A 28 8.80 16.75 21.63
N GLU A 29 9.64 17.78 21.80
CA GLU A 29 9.22 19.18 21.86
C GLU A 29 8.54 19.62 20.56
N PHE A 30 9.15 19.29 19.41
CA PHE A 30 8.55 19.53 18.10
C PHE A 30 7.18 18.85 17.96
N ALA A 31 7.07 17.58 18.36
CA ALA A 31 5.80 16.84 18.31
C ALA A 31 4.77 17.38 19.32
N ALA A 32 5.20 17.94 20.45
CA ALA A 32 4.31 18.58 21.41
C ALA A 32 3.80 19.94 20.93
N GLU A 33 4.62 20.70 20.20
CA GLU A 33 4.27 22.02 19.66
C GLU A 33 3.41 21.94 18.39
N PHE A 34 3.82 21.12 17.42
CA PHE A 34 3.18 21.02 16.11
C PHE A 34 2.28 19.79 15.93
N GLY A 35 2.30 18.86 16.89
CA GLY A 35 1.60 17.58 16.77
C GLY A 35 2.39 16.54 15.97
N ALA A 36 1.75 15.41 15.69
CA ALA A 36 2.34 14.37 14.84
C ALA A 36 2.45 14.87 13.40
N SER A 37 3.59 14.57 12.75
CA SER A 37 3.76 14.89 11.32
C SER A 37 2.69 14.18 10.48
N ASP A 38 2.08 14.92 9.55
CA ASP A 38 1.13 14.35 8.58
C ASP A 38 1.76 13.22 7.75
N ALA A 39 3.07 13.29 7.50
CA ALA A 39 3.80 12.23 6.80
C ALA A 39 3.94 10.93 7.63
N LEU A 40 3.78 11.00 8.95
CA LEU A 40 3.77 9.84 9.84
C LEU A 40 2.37 9.22 10.00
N ARG A 41 1.33 9.91 9.55
CA ARG A 41 -0.03 9.38 9.55
C ARG A 41 -0.23 8.53 8.28
N PRO A 42 -0.80 7.32 8.39
CA PRO A 42 -1.18 6.56 7.21
C PRO A 42 -2.16 7.35 6.37
N GLN A 43 -1.86 7.54 5.08
CA GLN A 43 -2.71 8.27 4.15
C GLN A 43 -4.14 7.69 4.05
N SER A 44 -4.31 6.41 4.43
CA SER A 44 -5.62 5.74 4.50
C SER A 44 -6.63 6.43 5.42
N HIS A 45 -6.19 7.26 6.37
CA HIS A 45 -7.10 8.00 7.25
C HIS A 45 -7.87 9.10 6.52
N ASP A 46 -7.25 9.68 5.49
CA ASP A 46 -7.81 10.85 4.78
C ASP A 46 -8.45 10.45 3.44
N MET A 47 -8.40 9.16 3.11
CA MET A 47 -9.00 8.59 1.90
C MET A 47 -10.51 8.43 2.05
N ASN A 48 -11.23 8.71 0.97
CA ASN A 48 -12.67 8.48 0.92
C ASN A 48 -12.98 6.96 0.92
N TRP A 49 -14.17 6.58 1.35
CA TRP A 49 -14.60 5.17 1.39
C TRP A 49 -14.44 4.45 0.03
N ILE A 50 -14.61 5.19 -1.07
CA ILE A 50 -14.44 4.70 -2.44
C ILE A 50 -13.00 4.28 -2.72
N GLU A 51 -12.02 5.13 -2.36
CA GLU A 51 -10.60 4.88 -2.59
C GLU A 51 -10.09 3.79 -1.65
N TYR A 52 -10.53 3.82 -0.38
CA TYR A 52 -10.15 2.82 0.61
C TYR A 52 -10.56 1.41 0.17
N ASN A 53 -11.74 1.26 -0.45
CA ASN A 53 -12.25 -0.02 -0.91
C ASN A 53 -11.94 -0.34 -2.39
N ASN A 54 -11.23 0.53 -3.12
CA ASN A 54 -10.92 0.35 -4.55
C ASN A 54 -12.14 -0.06 -5.38
N ILE A 55 -13.24 0.68 -5.21
CA ILE A 55 -14.53 0.36 -5.84
C ILE A 55 -14.43 0.38 -7.37
N ASP A 56 -13.55 1.20 -7.93
CA ASP A 56 -13.21 1.24 -9.35
C ASP A 56 -12.71 -0.10 -9.89
N ILE A 57 -11.77 -0.74 -9.19
CA ILE A 57 -11.23 -2.05 -9.54
C ILE A 57 -12.30 -3.13 -9.39
N ALA A 58 -13.13 -3.05 -8.34
CA ALA A 58 -14.23 -3.99 -8.12
C ALA A 58 -15.27 -3.93 -9.26
N ILE A 59 -15.66 -2.72 -9.69
CA ILE A 59 -16.59 -2.52 -10.81
C ILE A 59 -15.98 -3.07 -12.11
N ALA A 60 -14.72 -2.78 -12.39
CA ALA A 60 -14.04 -3.30 -13.58
C ALA A 60 -14.00 -4.84 -13.57
N GLY A 61 -13.68 -5.45 -12.43
CA GLY A 61 -13.69 -6.90 -12.26
C GLY A 61 -15.08 -7.52 -12.51
N ILE A 62 -16.13 -6.94 -11.93
CA ILE A 62 -17.52 -7.40 -12.15
C ILE A 62 -17.92 -7.27 -13.62
N ALA A 63 -17.59 -6.16 -14.27
CA ALA A 63 -17.90 -5.94 -15.68
C ALA A 63 -17.24 -7.00 -16.59
N ILE A 64 -15.97 -7.34 -16.31
CA ILE A 64 -15.25 -8.39 -17.04
C ILE A 64 -15.91 -9.75 -16.82
N LEU A 65 -16.23 -10.10 -15.56
CA LEU A 65 -16.89 -11.37 -15.22
C LEU A 65 -18.23 -11.52 -15.93
N LEU A 66 -19.06 -10.47 -15.93
CA LEU A 66 -20.33 -10.45 -16.64
C LEU A 66 -20.15 -10.55 -18.15
N GLY A 67 -19.16 -9.84 -18.72
CA GLY A 67 -18.84 -9.90 -20.14
C GLY A 67 -18.43 -11.30 -20.59
N VAL A 68 -17.53 -11.95 -19.85
CA VAL A 68 -17.09 -13.32 -20.11
C VAL A 68 -18.24 -14.31 -19.93
N GLY A 69 -19.01 -14.20 -18.85
CA GLY A 69 -20.17 -15.05 -18.60
C GLY A 69 -21.23 -14.93 -19.70
N PHE A 70 -21.51 -13.71 -20.16
CA PHE A 70 -22.44 -13.46 -21.26
C PHE A 70 -21.93 -14.02 -22.59
N ALA A 71 -20.64 -13.84 -22.89
CA ALA A 71 -20.03 -14.39 -24.09
C ALA A 71 -20.07 -15.93 -24.08
N ALA A 72 -19.74 -16.56 -22.95
CA ALA A 72 -19.82 -18.00 -22.77
C ALA A 72 -21.26 -18.52 -22.92
N PHE A 73 -22.26 -17.84 -22.34
CA PHE A 73 -23.67 -18.19 -22.52
C PHE A 73 -24.12 -18.10 -23.97
N LYS A 74 -23.74 -17.02 -24.68
CA LYS A 74 -24.01 -16.85 -26.13
C LYS A 74 -23.36 -17.96 -26.95
N ALA A 75 -22.10 -18.29 -26.68
CA ALA A 75 -21.37 -19.36 -27.37
C ALA A 75 -22.02 -20.73 -27.13
N CYS A 76 -22.33 -21.05 -25.87
CA CYS A 76 -23.04 -22.28 -25.49
C CYS A 76 -24.41 -22.38 -26.16
N SER A 77 -25.21 -21.30 -26.14
CA SER A 77 -26.53 -21.27 -26.80
C SER A 77 -26.46 -21.46 -28.32
N LYS A 78 -25.40 -20.94 -28.96
CA LYS A 78 -25.15 -21.12 -30.40
C LYS A 78 -24.74 -22.56 -30.72
N ILE A 79 -23.85 -23.14 -29.92
CA ILE A 79 -23.40 -24.54 -30.06
C ILE A 79 -24.58 -25.50 -29.83
N CYS A 80 -25.37 -25.29 -28.77
CA CYS A 80 -26.57 -26.09 -28.51
C CYS A 80 -27.62 -25.99 -29.63
N ARG A 81 -27.80 -24.83 -30.26
CA ARG A 81 -28.72 -24.69 -31.42
C ARG A 81 -28.21 -25.42 -32.65
N ILE A 82 -26.91 -25.37 -32.93
CA ILE A 82 -26.32 -26.07 -34.08
C ILE A 82 -26.40 -27.58 -33.88
N CYS A 83 -26.15 -28.06 -32.66
CA CYS A 83 -26.24 -29.49 -32.31
C CYS A 83 -27.68 -30.05 -32.30
N SER A 84 -28.70 -29.19 -32.24
CA SER A 84 -30.12 -29.56 -32.31
C SER A 84 -30.69 -29.52 -33.73
N ILE A 85 -29.96 -28.96 -34.71
CA ILE A 85 -30.40 -28.77 -36.10
C ILE A 85 -29.77 -29.81 -37.05
N VAL A 86 -28.58 -30.33 -36.72
CA VAL A 86 -27.95 -31.49 -37.39
C VAL A 86 -28.52 -32.77 -36.81
#